data_AF-F9Q5D6-F1
#
_entry.id   AF-F9Q5D6-F1
#
_cell.length_a   1.000
_cell.length_b   1.000
_cell.length_c   1.000
_cell.angle_alpha   90.00
_cell.angle_beta   90.00
_cell.angle_gamma   90.00
#
_symmetry.space_group_name_H-M   'P 1'
#
loop_
_entity.id
_entity.type
_entity.pdbx_description
1 polymer ?
#
loop_
_entity_poly.entity_id
_entity_poly.type
_entity_poly.pdbx_seq_one_letter_code
_entity_poly.pdbx_strand_id
1 'polypeptide(L)'
;MVTILAYFNIHEERQIWKLKQLFIMAKKSLKNQKDKSISYTLKGTFLGKDIKTGKQVTTTITVKTLKQLDRAIIQARLEFEKNGSTREKVIVIDTLEDLAEEWFKSYKTWVNSHNTLNRVRGYLDNYIIPKFGDYKPDKIEYADIQLWLNDLAKKSKESIESGIKRADKGSAKDFGAVIHKLKDIFDYGITNYGLITNPVSTVKIPPKPKSNKQRIMVLHDDGLVIWLNYLESLDNNRANRRFKLICNTLLASALRINELLALTIDDLDFENSSINVSKTLMWKTANKKMGQKGKLSVKLHQKLMQEIALSLSLPP
;
A
#
# COMPACT_ATOMS: atom_id res chain seq x y z
N MET A 1 -76.60 -4.26 4.69
CA MET A 1 -75.25 -4.59 4.18
C MET A 1 -74.57 -3.41 3.47
N VAL A 2 -75.28 -2.62 2.66
CA VAL A 2 -74.73 -1.46 1.90
C VAL A 2 -74.21 -0.33 2.80
N THR A 3 -74.82 -0.08 3.97
CA THR A 3 -74.43 1.02 4.88
C THR A 3 -73.12 0.75 5.64
N ILE A 4 -72.79 -0.52 5.89
CA ILE A 4 -71.58 -0.91 6.64
C ILE A 4 -70.33 -0.81 5.75
N LEU A 5 -70.46 -1.15 4.46
CA LEU A 5 -69.37 -1.02 3.47
C LEU A 5 -68.99 0.45 3.22
N ALA A 6 -69.97 1.36 3.17
CA ALA A 6 -69.71 2.80 3.04
C ALA A 6 -68.97 3.37 4.25
N TYR A 7 -69.31 2.91 5.47
CA TYR A 7 -68.68 3.37 6.70
C TYR A 7 -67.22 2.89 6.81
N PHE A 8 -66.93 1.65 6.40
CA PHE A 8 -65.57 1.11 6.34
C PHE A 8 -64.69 1.90 5.36
N ASN A 9 -65.21 2.19 4.16
CA ASN A 9 -64.47 2.91 3.11
C ASN A 9 -64.14 4.36 3.52
N ILE A 10 -65.09 5.06 4.16
CA ILE A 10 -64.87 6.42 4.68
C ILE A 10 -63.86 6.43 5.84
N HIS A 11 -63.85 5.37 6.66
CA HIS A 11 -62.91 5.25 7.78
C HIS A 11 -61.48 4.97 7.29
N GLU A 12 -61.30 4.14 6.27
CA GLU A 12 -60.01 3.93 5.60
C GLU A 12 -59.50 5.20 4.91
N GLU A 13 -60.36 5.91 4.18
CA GLU A 13 -59.99 7.18 3.56
C GLU A 13 -59.59 8.25 4.59
N ARG A 14 -60.28 8.32 5.74
CA ARG A 14 -59.88 9.20 6.85
C ARG A 14 -58.54 8.82 7.48
N GLN A 15 -58.23 7.53 7.58
CA GLN A 15 -56.92 7.07 8.07
C GLN A 15 -55.81 7.41 7.07
N ILE A 16 -56.05 7.21 5.77
CA ILE A 16 -55.14 7.61 4.70
C ILE A 16 -54.94 9.12 4.69
N TRP A 17 -56.00 9.91 4.88
CA TRP A 17 -55.92 11.37 4.95
C TRP A 17 -55.16 11.85 6.18
N LYS A 18 -55.36 11.23 7.35
CA LYS A 18 -54.58 11.51 8.57
C LYS A 18 -53.10 11.15 8.39
N LEU A 19 -52.78 10.03 7.75
CA LEU A 19 -51.40 9.64 7.43
C LEU A 19 -50.76 10.60 6.43
N LYS A 20 -51.50 11.04 5.40
CA LYS A 20 -51.05 12.09 4.47
C LYS A 20 -50.83 13.42 5.19
N GLN A 21 -51.71 13.82 6.10
CA GLN A 21 -51.57 15.04 6.92
C GLN A 21 -50.37 14.95 7.87
N LEU A 22 -50.15 13.83 8.55
CA LEU A 22 -48.96 13.59 9.39
C LEU A 22 -47.66 13.64 8.55
N PHE A 23 -47.69 13.09 7.33
CA PHE A 23 -46.57 13.15 6.39
C PHE A 23 -46.30 14.59 5.90
N ILE A 24 -47.34 15.41 5.76
CA ILE A 24 -47.24 16.84 5.42
C ILE A 24 -46.72 17.65 6.62
N MET A 25 -47.16 17.35 7.86
CA MET A 25 -46.72 18.05 9.08
C MET A 25 -45.26 17.76 9.46
N ALA A 26 -44.70 16.62 9.06
CA ALA A 26 -43.28 16.31 9.26
C ALA A 26 -42.34 17.15 8.35
N LYS A 27 -42.88 17.81 7.30
CA LYS A 27 -42.11 18.66 6.37
C LYS A 27 -42.05 20.09 6.93
N LYS A 28 -40.86 20.54 7.37
CA LYS A 28 -40.66 21.90 7.89
C LYS A 28 -40.25 22.85 6.75
N SER A 29 -41.09 23.83 6.44
CA SER A 29 -40.73 24.92 5.51
C SER A 29 -39.87 25.96 6.23
N LEU A 30 -38.70 26.27 5.68
CA LEU A 30 -37.81 27.31 6.17
C LEU A 30 -37.74 28.43 5.12
N LYS A 31 -38.12 29.65 5.54
CA LYS A 31 -37.94 30.87 4.75
C LYS A 31 -36.58 31.48 5.05
N ASN A 32 -35.77 31.73 4.03
CA ASN A 32 -34.51 32.44 4.17
C ASN A 32 -34.77 33.95 4.26
N GLN A 33 -34.37 34.61 5.35
CA GLN A 33 -34.69 36.02 5.63
C GLN A 33 -34.00 37.02 4.70
N LYS A 34 -32.93 36.64 3.99
CA LYS A 34 -32.17 37.56 3.10
C LYS A 34 -32.66 37.60 1.65
N ASP A 35 -33.34 36.56 1.15
CA ASP A 35 -33.53 36.35 -0.30
C ASP A 35 -34.97 35.99 -0.71
N LYS A 36 -35.94 36.01 0.23
CA LYS A 36 -37.35 35.59 0.04
C LYS A 36 -37.56 34.19 -0.59
N SER A 37 -36.52 33.36 -0.71
CA SER A 37 -36.63 31.99 -1.23
C SER A 37 -37.18 31.03 -0.18
N ILE A 38 -38.12 30.18 -0.60
CA ILE A 38 -38.73 29.13 0.23
C ILE A 38 -37.92 27.85 0.01
N SER A 39 -37.51 27.21 1.11
CA SER A 39 -36.89 25.90 1.10
C SER A 39 -37.67 24.92 1.98
N TYR A 40 -37.71 23.67 1.57
CA TYR A 40 -38.36 22.58 2.27
C TYR A 40 -37.28 21.66 2.83
N THR A 41 -37.28 21.46 4.15
CA THR A 41 -36.36 20.55 4.82
C THR A 41 -37.12 19.40 5.46
N LEU A 42 -36.74 18.17 5.14
CA LEU A 42 -37.22 16.97 5.82
C LEU A 42 -36.08 16.39 6.66
N LYS A 43 -36.19 16.53 7.99
CA LYS A 43 -35.24 15.94 8.94
C LYS A 43 -35.64 14.50 9.25
N GLY A 44 -34.65 13.63 9.39
CA GLY A 44 -34.88 12.24 9.79
C GLY A 44 -35.43 11.33 8.68
N THR A 45 -35.17 11.65 7.41
CA THR A 45 -35.57 10.80 6.28
C THR A 45 -34.86 9.45 6.39
N PHE A 46 -35.63 8.38 6.59
CA PHE A 46 -35.11 7.02 6.68
C PHE A 46 -34.59 6.53 5.33
N LEU A 47 -33.31 6.16 5.31
CA LEU A 47 -32.62 5.62 4.14
C LEU A 47 -32.62 4.09 4.13
N GLY A 48 -32.52 3.47 5.31
CA GLY A 48 -32.45 2.02 5.47
C GLY A 48 -31.78 1.64 6.79
N LYS A 49 -31.56 0.34 7.01
CA LYS A 49 -30.70 -0.17 8.08
C LYS A 49 -29.28 -0.32 7.54
N ASP A 50 -28.30 0.12 8.31
CA ASP A 50 -26.90 -0.10 7.96
C ASP A 50 -26.59 -1.60 8.01
N ILE A 51 -26.09 -2.18 6.91
CA ILE A 51 -25.79 -3.61 6.84
C ILE A 51 -24.71 -4.01 7.86
N LYS A 52 -23.75 -3.13 8.15
CA LYS A 52 -22.63 -3.44 9.05
C LYS A 52 -23.00 -3.28 10.52
N THR A 53 -23.79 -2.26 10.85
CA THR A 53 -24.11 -1.95 12.26
C THR A 53 -25.53 -2.35 12.69
N GLY A 54 -26.40 -2.69 11.74
CA GLY A 54 -27.82 -2.97 11.96
C GLY A 54 -28.66 -1.76 12.38
N LYS A 55 -28.03 -0.58 12.56
CA LYS A 55 -28.70 0.64 13.05
C LYS A 55 -29.44 1.36 11.94
N GLN A 56 -30.52 2.06 12.31
CA GLN A 56 -31.29 2.86 11.36
C GLN A 56 -30.48 4.08 10.91
N VAL A 57 -30.42 4.30 9.60
CA VAL A 57 -29.73 5.43 8.99
C VAL A 57 -30.75 6.46 8.52
N THR A 58 -30.66 7.68 9.07
CA THR A 58 -31.54 8.79 8.73
C THR A 58 -30.75 10.01 8.26
N THR A 59 -31.21 10.68 7.20
CA THR A 59 -30.57 11.89 6.66
C THR A 59 -31.52 13.09 6.65
N THR A 60 -30.96 14.29 6.56
CA THR A 60 -31.74 15.53 6.39
C THR A 60 -31.62 15.99 4.95
N ILE A 61 -32.75 16.20 4.28
CA ILE A 61 -32.80 16.61 2.87
C ILE A 61 -33.43 18.01 2.81
N THR A 62 -32.73 18.94 2.16
CA THR A 62 -33.18 20.33 1.97
C THR A 62 -33.22 20.67 0.50
N VAL A 63 -34.37 21.12 0.00
CA VAL A 63 -34.57 21.47 -1.42
C VAL A 63 -35.46 22.70 -1.59
N LYS A 64 -35.53 23.26 -2.79
CA LYS A 64 -36.30 24.48 -3.08
C LYS A 64 -37.78 24.23 -3.39
N THR A 65 -38.16 23.02 -3.82
CA THR A 65 -39.56 22.69 -4.19
C THR A 65 -40.00 21.33 -3.65
N LEU A 66 -41.30 21.14 -3.42
CA LEU A 66 -41.86 19.88 -2.94
C LEU A 66 -41.62 18.71 -3.93
N LYS A 67 -41.75 18.95 -5.23
CA LYS A 67 -41.50 17.95 -6.27
C LYS A 67 -40.02 17.51 -6.32
N GLN A 68 -39.09 18.42 -6.02
CA GLN A 68 -37.67 18.08 -5.88
C GLN A 68 -37.40 17.31 -4.58
N LEU A 69 -38.20 17.50 -3.54
CA LEU A 69 -38.01 16.83 -2.25
C LEU A 69 -38.27 15.33 -2.40
N ASP A 70 -39.40 14.99 -3.04
CA ASP A 70 -39.76 13.59 -3.26
C ASP A 70 -38.73 12.89 -4.16
N ARG A 71 -38.21 13.57 -5.19
CA ARG A 71 -37.08 13.06 -6.01
C ARG A 71 -35.79 12.89 -5.21
N ALA A 72 -35.45 13.86 -4.36
CA ALA A 72 -34.24 13.82 -3.55
C ALA A 72 -34.30 12.71 -2.48
N ILE A 73 -35.48 12.40 -1.93
CA ILE A 73 -35.68 11.25 -1.03
C ILE A 73 -35.41 9.93 -1.74
N ILE A 74 -35.96 9.76 -2.96
CA ILE A 74 -35.73 8.55 -3.76
C ILE A 74 -34.25 8.43 -4.12
N GLN A 75 -33.64 9.53 -4.59
CA GLN A 75 -32.23 9.57 -4.95
C GLN A 75 -31.32 9.24 -3.77
N ALA A 76 -31.58 9.81 -2.60
CA ALA A 76 -30.80 9.53 -1.39
C ALA A 76 -30.91 8.06 -0.93
N ARG A 77 -32.06 7.42 -1.15
CA ARG A 77 -32.24 5.97 -0.90
C ARG A 77 -31.46 5.13 -1.91
N LEU A 78 -31.57 5.44 -3.20
CA LEU A 78 -30.82 4.74 -4.25
C LEU A 78 -29.31 4.88 -4.07
N GLU A 79 -28.82 6.05 -3.69
CA GLU A 79 -27.40 6.27 -3.37
C GLU A 79 -26.98 5.49 -2.13
N PHE A 80 -27.82 5.42 -1.10
CA PHE A 80 -27.55 4.61 0.08
C PHE A 80 -27.49 3.12 -0.25
N GLU A 81 -28.41 2.61 -1.07
CA GLU A 81 -28.39 1.21 -1.56
C GLU A 81 -27.17 0.93 -2.44
N LYS A 82 -26.85 1.83 -3.37
CA LYS A 82 -25.69 1.71 -4.25
C LYS A 82 -24.37 1.71 -3.48
N ASN A 83 -24.28 2.43 -2.36
CA ASN A 83 -23.13 2.42 -1.45
C ASN A 83 -23.13 1.21 -0.48
N GLY A 84 -23.82 0.12 -0.82
CA GLY A 84 -23.86 -1.10 -0.01
C GLY A 84 -24.64 -0.95 1.30
N SER A 85 -25.59 -0.01 1.34
CA SER A 85 -26.42 0.27 2.52
C SER A 85 -25.61 0.49 3.80
N THR A 86 -24.51 1.22 3.72
CA THR A 86 -23.71 1.63 4.88
C THR A 86 -23.25 3.08 4.76
N ARG A 87 -23.03 3.75 5.91
CA ARG A 87 -22.41 5.09 5.93
C ARG A 87 -20.89 5.06 5.97
N GLU A 88 -20.31 3.90 6.17
CA GLU A 88 -18.86 3.77 6.12
C GLU A 88 -18.36 4.04 4.70
N LYS A 89 -17.18 4.66 4.60
CA LYS A 89 -16.55 4.92 3.30
C LYS A 89 -16.28 3.58 2.61
N VAL A 90 -17.08 3.26 1.60
CA VAL A 90 -16.74 2.21 0.64
C VAL A 90 -15.65 2.81 -0.26
N ILE A 91 -14.41 2.38 -0.08
CA ILE A 91 -13.36 2.66 -1.04
C ILE A 91 -13.69 1.82 -2.27
N VAL A 92 -14.16 2.48 -3.33
CA VAL A 92 -14.40 1.83 -4.62
C VAL A 92 -13.06 1.74 -5.34
N ILE A 93 -12.65 0.52 -5.65
CA ILE A 93 -11.46 0.25 -6.46
C ILE A 93 -11.95 0.05 -7.90
N ASP A 94 -11.74 1.07 -8.73
CA ASP A 94 -12.15 1.02 -10.14
C ASP A 94 -11.04 0.45 -11.03
N THR A 95 -9.78 0.71 -10.68
CA THR A 95 -8.61 0.33 -11.48
C THR A 95 -7.61 -0.50 -10.67
N LEU A 96 -6.71 -1.22 -11.35
CA LEU A 96 -5.63 -1.94 -10.68
C LEU A 96 -4.64 -0.98 -10.03
N GLU A 97 -4.45 0.22 -10.58
CA GLU A 97 -3.62 1.24 -9.93
C GLU A 97 -4.17 1.59 -8.55
N ASP A 98 -5.48 1.82 -8.42
CA ASP A 98 -6.11 2.09 -7.12
C ASP A 98 -5.88 0.94 -6.14
N LEU A 99 -6.06 -0.30 -6.60
CA LEU A 99 -5.84 -1.49 -5.79
C LEU A 99 -4.39 -1.60 -5.33
N ALA A 100 -3.45 -1.38 -6.24
CA ALA A 100 -2.02 -1.48 -5.99
C ALA A 100 -1.55 -0.40 -5.00
N GLU A 101 -2.08 0.82 -5.12
CA GLU A 101 -1.77 1.92 -4.20
C GLU A 101 -2.32 1.67 -2.80
N GLU A 102 -3.55 1.16 -2.69
CA GLU A 102 -4.16 0.83 -1.40
C GLU A 102 -3.48 -0.36 -0.73
N TRP A 103 -3.15 -1.40 -1.51
CA TRP A 103 -2.28 -2.48 -1.07
C TRP A 103 -0.93 -1.95 -0.56
N PHE A 104 -0.30 -1.03 -1.29
CA PHE A 104 1.00 -0.50 -0.90
C PHE A 104 0.92 0.40 0.35
N LYS A 105 -0.20 1.12 0.56
CA LYS A 105 -0.47 1.83 1.82
C LYS A 105 -0.51 0.86 3.00
N SER A 106 -1.24 -0.26 2.86
CA SER A 106 -1.26 -1.32 3.87
C SER A 106 0.12 -1.95 4.04
N TYR A 107 0.83 -2.27 2.96
CA TYR A 107 2.18 -2.86 2.99
C TYR A 107 3.20 -2.05 3.82
N LYS A 108 3.11 -0.72 3.75
CA LYS A 108 4.00 0.18 4.50
C LYS A 108 3.83 0.13 6.02
N THR A 109 2.68 -0.30 6.53
CA THR A 109 2.41 -0.25 7.98
C THR A 109 3.18 -1.33 8.74
N TRP A 110 3.46 -2.48 8.10
CA TRP A 110 4.09 -3.63 8.75
C TRP A 110 5.53 -3.90 8.25
N VAL A 111 5.96 -3.27 7.15
CA VAL A 111 7.33 -3.45 6.63
C VAL A 111 8.25 -2.30 7.03
N ASN A 112 9.18 -2.59 7.93
CA ASN A 112 10.10 -1.60 8.51
C ASN A 112 11.32 -1.27 7.63
N SER A 113 11.64 -2.12 6.65
CA SER A 113 12.84 -1.97 5.82
C SER A 113 12.60 -0.99 4.67
N HIS A 114 13.22 0.19 4.74
CA HIS A 114 13.10 1.21 3.69
C HIS A 114 13.63 0.71 2.34
N ASN A 115 14.70 -0.09 2.33
CA ASN A 115 15.21 -0.72 1.11
C ASN A 115 14.17 -1.66 0.47
N THR A 116 13.43 -2.40 1.29
CA THR A 116 12.38 -3.30 0.83
C THR A 116 11.21 -2.50 0.26
N LEU A 117 10.76 -1.46 0.98
CA LEU A 117 9.71 -0.56 0.52
C LEU A 117 10.07 0.11 -0.81
N ASN A 118 11.30 0.61 -0.94
CA ASN A 118 11.77 1.24 -2.18
C ASN A 118 11.80 0.24 -3.34
N ARG A 119 12.26 -0.99 -3.09
CA ARG A 119 12.33 -2.04 -4.11
C ARG A 119 10.93 -2.44 -4.57
N VAL A 120 10.01 -2.67 -3.64
CA VAL A 120 8.61 -3.01 -3.93
C VAL A 120 7.91 -1.86 -4.65
N ARG A 121 8.12 -0.61 -4.22
CA ARG A 121 7.60 0.56 -4.93
C ARG A 121 8.12 0.62 -6.37
N GLY A 122 9.40 0.31 -6.57
CA GLY A 122 10.00 0.19 -7.90
C GLY A 122 9.32 -0.88 -8.77
N TYR A 123 8.82 -1.97 -8.20
CA TYR A 123 8.04 -2.97 -8.94
C TYR A 123 6.68 -2.42 -9.39
N LEU A 124 6.01 -1.63 -8.55
CA LEU A 124 4.76 -0.97 -8.92
C LEU A 124 4.98 0.03 -10.04
N ASP A 125 5.91 0.98 -9.83
CA ASP A 125 6.10 2.14 -10.71
C ASP A 125 6.70 1.80 -12.08
N ASN A 126 7.55 0.77 -12.16
CA ASN A 126 8.27 0.45 -13.39
C ASN A 126 7.70 -0.76 -14.14
N TYR A 127 6.80 -1.54 -13.53
CA TYR A 127 6.29 -2.78 -14.13
C TYR A 127 4.77 -2.88 -14.04
N ILE A 128 4.20 -2.93 -12.83
CA ILE A 128 2.79 -3.30 -12.64
C ILE A 128 1.85 -2.18 -13.10
N ILE A 129 2.01 -0.97 -12.56
CA ILE A 129 1.14 0.16 -12.88
C ILE A 129 1.25 0.54 -14.36
N PRO A 130 2.46 0.66 -14.97
CA PRO A 130 2.55 0.94 -16.40
C PRO A 130 1.90 -0.10 -17.32
N LYS A 131 1.79 -1.37 -16.87
CA LYS A 131 1.21 -2.43 -17.69
C LYS A 131 -0.30 -2.59 -17.51
N PHE A 132 -0.75 -2.58 -16.27
CA PHE A 132 -2.12 -2.95 -15.91
C PHE A 132 -2.86 -1.88 -15.11
N GLY A 133 -2.25 -0.71 -14.86
CA GLY A 133 -2.81 0.34 -14.00
C GLY A 133 -4.24 0.70 -14.36
N ASP A 134 -4.51 0.95 -15.64
CA ASP A 134 -5.84 1.35 -16.16
C ASP A 134 -6.86 0.19 -16.26
N TYR A 135 -6.45 -1.05 -16.02
CA TYR A 135 -7.32 -2.21 -16.18
C TYR A 135 -8.22 -2.35 -14.97
N LYS A 136 -9.46 -2.82 -15.20
CA LYS A 136 -10.29 -3.28 -14.10
C LYS A 136 -9.73 -4.60 -13.54
N PRO A 137 -9.53 -4.75 -12.23
CA PRO A 137 -8.92 -5.96 -11.67
C PRO A 137 -9.67 -7.25 -12.02
N ASP A 138 -11.01 -7.21 -12.10
CA ASP A 138 -11.86 -8.35 -12.45
C ASP A 138 -11.78 -8.76 -13.94
N LYS A 139 -11.19 -7.93 -14.78
CA LYS A 139 -11.04 -8.17 -16.23
C LYS A 139 -9.64 -8.63 -16.63
N ILE A 140 -8.69 -8.68 -15.69
CA ILE A 140 -7.35 -9.18 -15.97
C ILE A 140 -7.39 -10.70 -15.93
N GLU A 141 -7.08 -11.33 -17.06
CA GLU A 141 -7.08 -12.78 -17.16
C GLU A 141 -5.69 -13.37 -16.95
N TYR A 142 -5.65 -14.67 -16.65
CA TYR A 142 -4.41 -15.43 -16.56
C TYR A 142 -3.53 -15.28 -17.82
N ALA A 143 -4.15 -15.31 -19.00
CA ALA A 143 -3.45 -15.24 -20.28
C ALA A 143 -2.69 -13.92 -20.45
N ASP A 144 -3.29 -12.80 -20.04
CA ASP A 144 -2.66 -11.47 -20.10
C ASP A 144 -1.37 -11.43 -19.28
N ILE A 145 -1.41 -12.01 -18.08
CA ILE A 145 -0.29 -12.03 -17.15
C ILE A 145 0.82 -12.95 -17.66
N GLN A 146 0.46 -14.13 -18.19
CA GLN A 146 1.45 -15.07 -18.74
C GLN A 146 2.13 -14.51 -20.00
N LEU A 147 1.39 -13.86 -20.90
CA LEU A 147 1.97 -13.18 -22.08
C LEU A 147 2.92 -12.06 -21.66
N TRP A 148 2.51 -11.23 -20.70
CA TRP A 148 3.36 -10.17 -20.17
C TRP A 148 4.62 -10.72 -19.50
N LEU A 149 4.51 -11.77 -18.70
CA LEU A 149 5.64 -12.42 -18.04
C LEU A 149 6.64 -12.99 -19.05
N ASN A 150 6.16 -13.58 -20.13
CA ASN A 150 7.02 -14.10 -21.19
C ASN A 150 7.81 -12.96 -21.87
N ASP A 151 7.18 -11.81 -22.10
CA ASP A 151 7.84 -10.60 -22.62
C ASP A 151 8.91 -10.06 -21.65
N LEU A 152 8.60 -9.99 -20.35
CA LEU A 152 9.58 -9.58 -19.33
C LEU A 152 10.79 -10.54 -19.27
N ALA A 153 10.54 -11.85 -19.38
CA ALA A 153 11.60 -12.85 -19.38
C ALA A 153 12.50 -12.71 -20.63
N LYS A 154 11.90 -12.44 -21.80
CA LYS A 154 12.62 -12.17 -23.04
C LYS A 154 13.51 -10.92 -22.93
N LYS A 155 12.93 -9.79 -22.50
CA LYS A 155 13.66 -8.53 -22.28
C LYS A 155 14.79 -8.69 -21.27
N SER A 156 14.55 -9.44 -20.20
CA SER A 156 15.59 -9.72 -19.20
C SER A 156 16.74 -10.55 -19.78
N LYS A 157 16.47 -11.47 -20.72
CA LYS A 157 17.49 -12.28 -21.37
C LYS A 157 18.33 -11.42 -22.32
N GLU A 158 17.68 -10.65 -23.19
CA GLU A 158 18.34 -9.71 -24.12
C GLU A 158 19.22 -8.70 -23.38
N SER A 159 18.73 -8.17 -22.25
CA SER A 159 19.48 -7.25 -21.39
C SER A 159 20.75 -7.89 -20.81
N ILE A 160 20.71 -9.17 -20.43
CA ILE A 160 21.89 -9.89 -19.94
C ILE A 160 22.88 -10.17 -21.07
N GLU A 161 22.37 -10.54 -22.25
CA GLU A 161 23.18 -10.85 -23.44
C GLU A 161 23.87 -9.61 -24.00
N SER A 162 23.24 -8.43 -23.94
CA SER A 162 23.84 -7.16 -24.36
C SER A 162 25.03 -6.73 -23.49
N GLY A 163 25.23 -7.35 -22.32
CA GLY A 163 26.37 -7.08 -21.43
C GLY A 163 26.29 -5.74 -20.68
N ILE A 164 25.22 -4.96 -20.85
CA ILE A 164 25.00 -3.68 -20.18
C ILE A 164 24.91 -3.90 -18.66
N LYS A 165 25.69 -3.12 -17.89
CA LYS A 165 25.76 -3.28 -16.41
C LYS A 165 24.45 -2.96 -15.69
N ARG A 166 23.62 -2.09 -16.28
CA ARG A 166 22.31 -1.69 -15.75
C ARG A 166 21.27 -1.84 -16.84
N ALA A 167 20.34 -2.77 -16.64
CA ALA A 167 19.19 -2.93 -17.50
C ALA A 167 18.34 -1.64 -17.52
N ASP A 168 17.69 -1.38 -18.65
CA ASP A 168 16.67 -0.35 -18.73
C ASP A 168 15.51 -0.63 -17.75
N LYS A 169 14.79 0.43 -17.40
CA LYS A 169 13.61 0.33 -16.54
C LYS A 169 12.61 -0.63 -17.18
N GLY A 170 12.14 -1.61 -16.41
CA GLY A 170 11.21 -2.63 -16.91
C GLY A 170 11.88 -3.89 -17.49
N SER A 171 13.21 -3.94 -17.58
CA SER A 171 13.94 -5.05 -18.24
C SER A 171 14.86 -5.82 -17.27
N ALA A 172 14.67 -5.66 -15.96
CA ALA A 172 15.52 -6.33 -14.98
C ALA A 172 15.10 -7.80 -14.77
N LYS A 173 16.07 -8.61 -14.30
CA LYS A 173 15.90 -10.03 -13.90
C LYS A 173 14.95 -10.30 -12.73
N ASP A 174 14.29 -9.26 -12.24
CA ASP A 174 13.43 -9.31 -11.05
C ASP A 174 11.96 -9.57 -11.41
N PHE A 175 11.63 -9.91 -12.66
CA PHE A 175 10.26 -10.20 -13.11
C PHE A 175 9.52 -11.19 -12.21
N GLY A 176 10.18 -12.24 -11.69
CA GLY A 176 9.53 -13.17 -10.76
C GLY A 176 9.10 -12.49 -9.45
N ALA A 177 9.92 -11.59 -8.92
CA ALA A 177 9.55 -10.81 -7.73
C ALA A 177 8.41 -9.83 -8.02
N VAL A 178 8.34 -9.27 -9.24
CA VAL A 178 7.23 -8.45 -9.70
C VAL A 178 5.93 -9.26 -9.70
N ILE A 179 5.94 -10.48 -10.28
CA ILE A 179 4.77 -11.35 -10.33
C ILE A 179 4.31 -11.75 -8.92
N HIS A 180 5.22 -12.03 -7.99
CA HIS A 180 4.84 -12.28 -6.61
C HIS A 180 4.14 -11.08 -5.96
N LYS A 181 4.58 -9.84 -6.26
CA LYS A 181 3.89 -8.64 -5.76
C LYS A 181 2.55 -8.40 -6.44
N LEU A 182 2.43 -8.73 -7.72
CA LEU A 182 1.13 -8.74 -8.38
C LEU A 182 0.18 -9.73 -7.71
N LYS A 183 0.65 -10.93 -7.37
CA LYS A 183 -0.12 -11.93 -6.62
C LYS A 183 -0.60 -11.39 -5.27
N ASP A 184 0.28 -10.77 -4.49
CA ASP A 184 -0.05 -10.17 -3.19
C ASP A 184 -1.13 -9.08 -3.32
N ILE A 185 -1.10 -8.28 -4.39
CA ILE A 185 -2.10 -7.22 -4.68
C ILE A 185 -3.47 -7.85 -4.94
N PHE A 186 -3.55 -8.90 -5.75
CA PHE A 186 -4.81 -9.60 -6.01
C PHE A 186 -5.35 -10.30 -4.77
N ASP A 187 -4.50 -10.95 -3.97
CA ASP A 187 -4.91 -11.58 -2.70
C ASP A 187 -5.46 -10.54 -1.71
N TYR A 188 -4.87 -9.34 -1.69
CA TYR A 188 -5.40 -8.20 -0.94
C TYR A 188 -6.74 -7.70 -1.49
N GLY A 189 -6.92 -7.66 -2.81
CA GLY A 189 -8.19 -7.34 -3.46
C GLY A 189 -9.31 -8.32 -3.15
N ILE A 190 -9.00 -9.62 -3.07
CA ILE A 190 -9.96 -10.64 -2.64
C ILE A 190 -10.39 -10.40 -1.19
N THR A 191 -9.41 -10.18 -0.32
CA THR A 191 -9.64 -10.05 1.13
C THR A 191 -10.41 -8.78 1.48
N ASN A 192 -10.14 -7.66 0.81
CA ASN A 192 -10.61 -6.34 1.25
C ASN A 192 -11.64 -5.69 0.30
N TYR A 193 -11.69 -6.11 -0.98
CA TYR A 193 -12.47 -5.43 -2.02
C TYR A 193 -13.40 -6.37 -2.80
N GLY A 194 -13.53 -7.62 -2.38
CA GLY A 194 -14.51 -8.56 -2.94
C GLY A 194 -14.16 -9.09 -4.33
N LEU A 195 -12.88 -9.08 -4.73
CA LEU A 195 -12.46 -9.86 -5.90
C LEU A 195 -12.70 -11.35 -5.64
N ILE A 196 -13.12 -12.06 -6.69
CA ILE A 196 -13.51 -13.47 -6.57
C ILE A 196 -12.30 -14.38 -6.78
N THR A 197 -11.42 -14.02 -7.72
CA THR A 197 -10.31 -14.89 -8.14
C THR A 197 -8.99 -14.12 -8.23
N ASN A 198 -7.88 -14.85 -8.03
CA ASN A 198 -6.54 -14.33 -8.24
C ASN A 198 -5.99 -14.92 -9.56
N PRO A 199 -5.96 -14.16 -10.67
CA PRO A 199 -5.48 -14.64 -11.97
C PRO A 199 -3.98 -14.94 -11.98
N VAL A 200 -3.23 -14.47 -10.97
CA VAL A 200 -1.77 -14.71 -10.84
C VAL A 200 -1.47 -16.08 -10.22
N SER A 201 -2.45 -16.69 -9.54
CA SER A 201 -2.22 -17.87 -8.68
C SER A 201 -1.64 -19.08 -9.43
N THR A 202 -1.97 -19.25 -10.71
CA THR A 202 -1.56 -20.36 -11.56
C THR A 202 -0.40 -20.00 -12.52
N VAL A 203 0.12 -18.77 -12.44
CA VAL A 203 1.13 -18.25 -13.38
C VAL A 203 2.45 -19.00 -13.22
N LYS A 204 2.99 -19.48 -14.34
CA LYS A 204 4.25 -20.21 -14.36
C LYS A 204 5.39 -19.24 -14.57
N ILE A 205 6.18 -19.05 -13.51
CA ILE A 205 7.33 -18.16 -13.53
C ILE A 205 8.51 -18.87 -14.20
N PRO A 206 9.01 -18.36 -15.35
CA PRO A 206 10.17 -18.96 -16.00
C PRO A 206 11.43 -18.78 -15.12
N PRO A 207 12.43 -19.67 -15.27
CA PRO A 207 13.66 -19.56 -14.50
C PRO A 207 14.39 -18.26 -14.82
N LYS A 208 15.05 -17.70 -13.80
CA LYS A 208 15.83 -16.47 -13.98
C LYS A 208 16.99 -16.72 -14.96
N PRO A 209 17.17 -15.86 -15.97
CA PRO A 209 18.30 -15.97 -16.87
C PRO A 209 19.61 -15.83 -16.09
N LYS A 210 20.53 -16.78 -16.31
CA LYS A 210 21.85 -16.79 -15.67
C LYS A 210 22.76 -15.80 -16.39
N SER A 211 23.56 -15.06 -15.63
CA SER A 211 24.61 -14.22 -16.22
C SER A 211 25.79 -15.10 -16.61
N ASN A 212 26.33 -14.90 -17.82
CA ASN A 212 27.53 -15.61 -18.28
C ASN A 212 28.82 -15.19 -17.56
N LYS A 213 28.77 -14.17 -16.67
CA LYS A 213 29.94 -13.72 -15.93
C LYS A 213 30.23 -14.65 -14.76
N GLN A 214 31.42 -15.24 -14.76
CA GLN A 214 31.97 -15.87 -13.57
C GLN A 214 32.09 -14.81 -12.48
N ARG A 215 31.38 -15.02 -11.37
CA ARG A 215 31.53 -14.21 -10.18
C ARG A 215 32.62 -14.85 -9.35
N ILE A 216 33.67 -14.09 -9.03
CA ILE A 216 34.59 -14.47 -7.96
C ILE A 216 33.77 -14.38 -6.67
N MET A 217 33.33 -15.54 -6.18
CA MET A 217 32.51 -15.63 -4.96
C MET A 217 33.38 -15.73 -3.71
N VAL A 218 34.63 -16.17 -3.87
CA VAL A 218 35.57 -16.41 -2.79
C VAL A 218 36.94 -15.90 -3.22
N LEU A 219 37.61 -15.19 -2.33
CA LEU A 219 39.02 -14.85 -2.49
C LEU A 219 39.83 -16.01 -1.90
N HIS A 220 40.39 -16.86 -2.76
CA HIS A 220 41.26 -17.97 -2.35
C HIS A 220 42.62 -17.46 -1.89
N ASP A 221 43.39 -18.31 -1.19
CA ASP A 221 44.65 -17.95 -0.52
C ASP A 221 45.62 -17.17 -1.42
N ASP A 222 45.88 -17.62 -2.65
CA ASP A 222 46.75 -16.90 -3.59
C ASP A 222 46.23 -15.50 -3.91
N GLY A 223 44.91 -15.38 -4.14
CA GLY A 223 44.26 -14.10 -4.38
C GLY A 223 44.25 -13.21 -3.15
N LEU A 224 44.16 -13.80 -1.95
CA LEU A 224 44.21 -13.09 -0.69
C LEU A 224 45.61 -12.52 -0.45
N VAL A 225 46.66 -13.30 -0.70
CA VAL A 225 48.06 -12.84 -0.61
C VAL A 225 48.31 -11.67 -1.55
N ILE A 226 47.89 -11.78 -2.82
CA ILE A 226 48.01 -10.69 -3.81
C ILE A 226 47.28 -9.44 -3.32
N TRP A 227 46.07 -9.60 -2.78
CA TRP A 227 45.27 -8.48 -2.29
C TRP A 227 45.88 -7.81 -1.06
N LEU A 228 46.39 -8.59 -0.11
CA LEU A 228 47.08 -8.07 1.08
C LEU A 228 48.37 -7.31 0.70
N ASN A 229 49.19 -7.87 -0.18
CA ASN A 229 50.38 -7.20 -0.71
C ASN A 229 50.03 -5.88 -1.42
N TYR A 230 48.93 -5.87 -2.19
CA TYR A 230 48.42 -4.64 -2.80
C TYR A 230 48.02 -3.62 -1.72
N LEU A 231 47.26 -4.01 -0.71
CA LEU A 231 46.88 -3.11 0.39
C LEU A 231 48.10 -2.53 1.10
N GLU A 232 49.15 -3.32 1.32
CA GLU A 232 50.41 -2.85 1.92
C GLU A 232 51.11 -1.82 1.05
N SER A 233 51.17 -2.05 -0.28
CA SER A 233 51.84 -1.17 -1.25
C SER A 233 51.23 0.22 -1.42
N LEU A 234 49.97 0.43 -0.99
CA LEU A 234 49.29 1.72 -1.13
C LEU A 234 49.97 2.84 -0.32
N ASP A 235 50.13 4.01 -0.95
CA ASP A 235 50.72 5.21 -0.36
C ASP A 235 50.08 5.63 0.97
N ASN A 236 50.87 6.23 1.85
CA ASN A 236 50.44 6.69 3.17
C ASN A 236 49.65 8.01 3.12
N ASN A 237 48.49 8.01 2.47
CA ASN A 237 47.56 9.12 2.48
C ASN A 237 46.28 8.79 3.28
N ARG A 238 45.49 9.82 3.61
CA ARG A 238 44.27 9.68 4.44
C ARG A 238 43.27 8.68 3.85
N ALA A 239 43.06 8.72 2.53
CA ALA A 239 42.09 7.87 1.86
C ALA A 239 42.52 6.39 1.93
N ASN A 240 43.79 6.11 1.62
CA ASN A 240 44.37 4.77 1.66
C ASN A 240 44.39 4.22 3.08
N ARG A 241 44.78 5.00 4.10
CA ARG A 241 44.72 4.57 5.51
C ARG A 241 43.32 4.13 5.91
N ARG A 242 42.30 4.90 5.53
CA ARG A 242 40.89 4.56 5.81
C ARG A 242 40.46 3.30 5.06
N PHE A 243 40.85 3.16 3.80
CA PHE A 243 40.55 1.99 2.99
C PHE A 243 41.18 0.71 3.54
N LYS A 244 42.47 0.75 3.92
CA LYS A 244 43.18 -0.37 4.58
C LYS A 244 42.48 -0.78 5.87
N LEU A 245 42.14 0.18 6.74
CA LEU A 245 41.42 -0.08 7.98
C LEU A 245 40.11 -0.82 7.72
N ILE A 246 39.28 -0.30 6.81
CA ILE A 246 37.99 -0.94 6.46
C ILE A 246 38.22 -2.37 5.96
N CYS A 247 39.15 -2.59 5.03
CA CYS A 247 39.42 -3.90 4.46
C CYS A 247 39.90 -4.90 5.52
N ASN A 248 40.87 -4.50 6.34
CA ASN A 248 41.45 -5.35 7.37
C ASN A 248 40.41 -5.71 8.45
N THR A 249 39.60 -4.73 8.89
CA THR A 249 38.54 -5.01 9.85
C THR A 249 37.50 -5.97 9.28
N LEU A 250 37.06 -5.80 8.02
CA LEU A 250 36.11 -6.72 7.39
C LEU A 250 36.67 -8.14 7.26
N LEU A 251 37.95 -8.26 6.89
CA LEU A 251 38.63 -9.55 6.78
C LEU A 251 38.73 -10.26 8.14
N ALA A 252 39.07 -9.51 9.20
CA ALA A 252 39.29 -10.07 10.53
C ALA A 252 38.01 -10.37 11.32
N SER A 253 36.93 -9.63 11.08
CA SER A 253 35.70 -9.70 11.89
C SER A 253 34.49 -10.29 11.17
N ALA A 254 34.57 -10.48 9.85
CA ALA A 254 33.46 -10.93 9.00
C ALA A 254 32.18 -10.05 9.09
N LEU A 255 32.30 -8.79 9.53
CA LEU A 255 31.20 -7.84 9.57
C LEU A 255 30.67 -7.55 8.16
N ARG A 256 29.37 -7.27 8.06
CA ARG A 256 28.85 -6.63 6.84
C ARG A 256 29.32 -5.18 6.81
N ILE A 257 29.63 -4.66 5.62
CA ILE A 257 30.14 -3.29 5.46
C ILE A 257 29.28 -2.22 6.16
N ASN A 258 27.95 -2.34 6.11
CA ASN A 258 27.06 -1.38 6.74
C ASN A 258 26.99 -1.52 8.28
N GLU A 259 27.34 -2.68 8.84
CA GLU A 259 27.49 -2.87 10.28
C GLU A 259 28.77 -2.15 10.73
N LEU A 260 29.89 -2.40 10.04
CA LEU A 260 31.17 -1.70 10.28
C LEU A 260 31.04 -0.17 10.19
N LEU A 261 30.38 0.34 9.15
CA LEU A 261 30.19 1.77 8.96
C LEU A 261 29.22 2.41 9.98
N ALA A 262 28.49 1.61 10.74
CA ALA A 262 27.58 2.11 11.77
C ALA A 262 28.23 2.17 13.16
N LEU A 263 29.43 1.58 13.34
CA LEU A 263 30.13 1.54 14.61
C LEU A 263 30.47 2.94 15.12
N THR A 264 30.36 3.12 16.43
CA THR A 264 30.85 4.25 17.21
C THR A 264 31.95 3.77 18.15
N ILE A 265 32.63 4.70 18.81
CA ILE A 265 33.71 4.39 19.76
C ILE A 265 33.18 3.50 20.90
N ASP A 266 31.94 3.75 21.36
CA ASP A 266 31.29 2.99 22.44
C ASP A 266 30.99 1.52 22.08
N ASP A 267 31.04 1.15 20.80
CA ASP A 267 30.84 -0.24 20.38
C ASP A 267 32.15 -1.05 20.46
N LEU A 268 33.29 -0.41 20.75
CA LEU A 268 34.59 -1.05 20.83
C LEU A 268 34.94 -1.36 22.29
N ASP A 269 35.02 -2.65 22.61
CA ASP A 269 35.43 -3.13 23.93
C ASP A 269 36.92 -3.49 23.88
N PHE A 270 37.75 -2.57 24.36
CA PHE A 270 39.20 -2.75 24.40
C PHE A 270 39.66 -3.69 25.52
N GLU A 271 38.86 -3.90 26.56
CA GLU A 271 39.21 -4.81 27.66
C GLU A 271 39.09 -6.26 27.18
N ASN A 272 37.98 -6.58 26.52
CA ASN A 272 37.70 -7.92 25.99
C ASN A 272 38.16 -8.11 24.54
N SER A 273 38.78 -7.10 23.92
CA SER A 273 39.19 -7.11 22.51
C SER A 273 38.05 -7.51 21.56
N SER A 274 36.85 -6.95 21.79
CA SER A 274 35.64 -7.33 21.06
C SER A 274 34.92 -6.12 20.44
N ILE A 275 34.08 -6.39 19.44
CA ILE A 275 33.27 -5.37 18.75
C ILE A 275 31.79 -5.70 18.95
N ASN A 276 31.05 -4.78 19.55
CA ASN A 276 29.63 -4.93 19.82
C ASN A 276 28.78 -4.46 18.63
N VAL A 277 28.21 -5.42 17.90
CA VAL A 277 27.43 -5.13 16.69
C VAL A 277 25.94 -5.06 17.00
N SER A 278 25.45 -3.84 17.23
CA SER A 278 24.05 -3.61 17.57
C SER A 278 23.23 -2.92 16.48
N LYS A 279 23.89 -2.39 15.44
CA LYS A 279 23.30 -1.46 14.48
C LYS A 279 23.84 -1.62 13.06
N THR A 280 23.08 -1.14 12.09
CA THR A 280 23.46 -1.15 10.67
C THR A 280 23.10 0.15 9.99
N LEU A 281 24.00 0.65 9.14
CA LEU A 281 23.81 1.86 8.37
C LEU A 281 22.87 1.59 7.19
N MET A 282 21.90 2.47 7.00
CA MET A 282 20.92 2.39 5.92
C MET A 282 20.81 3.73 5.19
N TRP A 283 20.49 3.67 3.91
CA TRP A 283 20.10 4.85 3.13
C TRP A 283 18.58 4.98 3.10
N LYS A 284 18.06 6.13 3.52
CA LYS A 284 16.67 6.52 3.28
C LYS A 284 16.62 7.34 2.00
N THR A 285 15.86 6.85 1.03
CA THR A 285 15.66 7.53 -0.25
C THR A 285 14.87 8.81 -0.07
N ALA A 286 15.12 9.80 -0.93
CA ALA A 286 14.36 11.04 -0.98
C ALA A 286 12.88 10.74 -1.32
N ASN A 287 11.96 11.43 -0.65
CA ASN A 287 10.56 11.46 -1.02
C ASN A 287 10.24 12.83 -1.61
N LYS A 288 10.28 12.93 -2.95
CA LYS A 288 10.02 14.18 -3.68
C LYS A 288 8.62 14.73 -3.41
N LYS A 289 7.61 13.87 -3.25
CA LYS A 289 6.21 14.27 -2.99
C LYS A 289 6.07 14.94 -1.62
N MET A 290 6.89 14.56 -0.64
CA MET A 290 6.89 15.11 0.72
C MET A 290 8.02 16.12 0.97
N GLY A 291 8.76 16.52 -0.07
CA GLY A 291 9.92 17.42 0.06
C GLY A 291 11.10 16.86 0.88
N GLN A 292 11.14 15.56 1.15
CA GLN A 292 12.16 14.95 2.00
C GLN A 292 13.40 14.56 1.19
N LYS A 293 14.57 15.06 1.58
CA LYS A 293 15.86 14.67 0.98
C LYS A 293 16.29 13.29 1.46
N GLY A 294 17.05 12.59 0.61
CA GLY A 294 17.64 11.31 0.98
C GLY A 294 18.68 11.51 2.07
N LYS A 295 18.71 10.62 3.06
CA LYS A 295 19.62 10.73 4.20
C LYS A 295 20.09 9.36 4.68
N LEU A 296 21.29 9.33 5.26
CA LEU A 296 21.75 8.19 6.03
C LEU A 296 20.91 8.07 7.31
N SER A 297 20.64 6.83 7.70
CA SER A 297 19.95 6.50 8.94
C SER A 297 20.53 5.22 9.53
N VAL A 298 20.61 5.14 10.85
CA VAL A 298 21.02 3.93 11.54
C VAL A 298 19.79 3.13 11.93
N LYS A 299 19.81 1.82 11.69
CA LYS A 299 18.79 0.88 12.15
C LYS A 299 19.39 -0.01 13.24
N LEU A 300 18.73 -0.07 14.39
CA LEU A 300 19.09 -0.98 15.47
C LEU A 300 18.63 -2.40 15.18
N HIS A 301 19.37 -3.39 15.69
CA HIS A 301 18.96 -4.78 15.65
C HIS A 301 17.70 -4.99 16.48
N GLN A 302 16.85 -5.91 16.02
CA GLN A 302 15.53 -6.15 16.61
C GLN A 302 15.62 -6.57 18.08
N LYS A 303 16.67 -7.31 18.46
CA LYS A 303 16.95 -7.71 19.84
C LYS A 303 17.18 -6.51 20.76
N LEU A 304 18.05 -5.58 20.35
CA LEU A 304 18.30 -4.35 21.12
C LEU A 304 17.04 -3.46 21.21
N MET A 305 16.25 -3.40 20.14
CA MET A 305 14.97 -2.67 20.18
C MET A 305 13.98 -3.27 21.19
N GLN A 306 13.96 -4.59 21.33
CA GLN A 306 13.12 -5.28 22.33
C GLN A 306 13.62 -5.02 23.76
N GLU A 307 14.93 -5.04 23.98
CA GLU A 307 15.54 -4.74 25.29
C GLU A 307 15.27 -3.29 25.72
N ILE A 308 15.41 -2.32 24.81
CA ILE A 308 15.09 -0.90 25.07
C ILE A 308 13.60 -0.71 25.34
N ALA A 309 12.73 -1.37 24.57
CA ALA A 309 11.29 -1.30 24.79
C ALA A 309 10.89 -1.89 26.16
N LEU A 310 11.57 -2.98 26.57
CA LEU A 310 11.36 -3.61 27.87
C LEU A 310 11.83 -2.68 29.01
N SER A 311 13.01 -2.06 28.89
CA SER A 311 13.53 -1.14 29.91
C SER A 311 12.71 0.14 30.05
N LEU A 312 12.09 0.63 28.97
CA LEU A 312 11.20 1.79 28.98
C LEU A 312 9.78 1.47 29.48
N SER A 313 9.41 0.18 29.53
CA SER A 313 8.10 -0.28 30.03
C SER A 313 8.08 -0.60 31.52
N LEU A 314 9.24 -0.58 32.17
CA LEU A 314 9.35 -0.74 33.62
C LEU A 314 9.14 0.64 34.29
N PRO A 315 8.27 0.75 35.31
CA PRO A 315 8.13 2.00 36.07
C PRO A 315 9.44 2.33 36.81
N PRO A 316 9.67 3.62 37.12
CA PRO A 316 10.91 4.12 37.71
C PRO A 316 11.25 3.53 39.07
#